data_AF-A0A7W6RI36-F1
#
_entry.id   AF-A0A7W6RI36-F1
#
_cell.length_a   1.000
_cell.length_b   1.000
_cell.length_c   1.000
_cell.angle_alpha   90.00
_cell.angle_beta   90.00
_cell.angle_gamma   90.00
#
_symmetry.space_group_name_H-M   'P 1'
#
loop_
_entity.id
_entity.type
_entity.pdbx_description
1 polymer ?
#
loop_
_entity_poly.entity_id
_entity_poly.type
_entity_poly.pdbx_seq_one_letter_code
_entity_poly.pdbx_strand_id
1 'polypeptide(L)'
;MTLIFPNRSRTFDETRKAVRFTGYDGMFEIRFLVEAAALGQSAAANASELACLNAFDAARSTIQEAAARAYANRRGNNLTLTARDFR
;
A
#
# COMPACT_ATOMS: atom_id res chain seq x y z
N MET A 1 11.80 -0.33 15.30
CA MET A 1 11.35 -1.54 14.58
C MET A 1 11.33 -1.15 13.12
N THR A 2 12.08 -1.86 12.29
CA THR A 2 12.35 -1.43 10.92
C THR A 2 11.55 -2.33 9.99
N LEU A 3 10.41 -1.82 9.53
CA LEU A 3 9.69 -2.46 8.44
C LEU A 3 10.59 -2.42 7.20
N ILE A 4 10.90 -3.60 6.68
CA ILE A 4 11.65 -3.76 5.44
C ILE A 4 10.70 -4.25 4.35
N PHE A 5 10.94 -3.76 3.13
CA PHE A 5 10.18 -4.14 1.95
C PHE A 5 11.12 -4.76 0.91
N PRO A 6 11.76 -5.92 1.23
CA PRO A 6 12.73 -6.56 0.35
C PRO A 6 12.09 -7.01 -0.97
N ASN A 7 10.81 -7.41 -0.92
CA ASN A 7 10.06 -7.84 -2.09
C ASN A 7 9.26 -6.68 -2.69
N ARG A 8 9.29 -6.54 -4.01
CA ARG A 8 8.38 -5.68 -4.77
C ARG A 8 7.05 -6.37 -5.08
N SER A 9 6.65 -7.36 -4.27
CA SER A 9 5.40 -8.09 -4.46
C SER A 9 4.24 -7.11 -4.33
N ARG A 10 3.61 -6.84 -5.47
CA ARG A 10 2.49 -5.92 -5.61
C ARG A 10 1.45 -6.59 -6.49
N THR A 11 0.22 -6.63 -6.01
CA THR A 11 -0.89 -7.22 -6.72
C THR A 11 -2.03 -6.23 -6.69
N PHE A 12 -2.59 -5.91 -7.85
CA PHE A 12 -3.79 -5.10 -7.89
C PHE A 12 -5.00 -5.99 -7.65
N ASP A 13 -5.83 -5.63 -6.69
CA ASP A 13 -7.14 -6.23 -6.48
C ASP A 13 -8.16 -5.40 -7.24
N GLU A 14 -8.61 -5.90 -8.39
CA GLU A 14 -9.60 -5.22 -9.23
C GLU A 14 -10.96 -5.09 -8.53
N THR A 15 -11.31 -6.07 -7.68
CA THR A 15 -12.58 -6.11 -6.92
C THR A 15 -12.64 -4.97 -5.91
N ARG A 16 -11.52 -4.71 -5.22
CA ARG A 16 -11.39 -3.64 -4.21
C ARG A 16 -10.78 -2.36 -4.75
N LYS A 17 -10.37 -2.34 -6.02
CA LYS A 17 -9.64 -1.24 -6.66
C LYS A 17 -8.49 -0.75 -5.79
N ALA A 18 -7.65 -1.69 -5.34
CA ALA A 18 -6.59 -1.43 -4.38
C ALA A 18 -5.31 -2.20 -4.71
N VAL A 19 -4.15 -1.62 -4.46
CA VAL A 19 -2.86 -2.29 -4.58
C VAL A 19 -2.50 -2.94 -3.26
N ARG A 20 -2.31 -4.26 -3.27
CA ARG A 20 -1.79 -5.04 -2.14
C ARG A 20 -0.29 -5.17 -2.25
N PHE A 21 0.40 -5.02 -1.12
CA PHE A 21 1.83 -5.29 -1.01
C PHE A 21 2.16 -5.82 0.37
N THR A 22 3.33 -6.43 0.52
CA THR A 22 3.80 -6.98 1.80
C THR A 22 5.05 -6.28 2.29
N GLY A 23 5.06 -5.99 3.59
CA GLY A 23 6.23 -5.59 4.34
C GLY A 23 6.62 -6.69 5.33
N TYR A 24 7.86 -6.66 5.79
CA TYR A 24 8.37 -7.60 6.77
C TYR A 24 8.94 -6.82 7.96
N ASP A 25 8.54 -7.20 9.16
CA ASP A 25 9.20 -6.78 10.39
C ASP A 25 9.93 -8.00 10.98
N GLY A 26 11.19 -8.19 10.57
CA GLY A 26 11.94 -9.41 10.83
C GLY A 26 11.32 -10.63 10.14
N MET A 27 10.78 -11.57 10.92
CA MET A 27 10.10 -12.78 10.43
C MET A 27 8.60 -12.60 10.18
N PHE A 28 8.02 -11.46 10.57
CA PHE A 28 6.59 -11.24 10.45
C PHE A 28 6.24 -10.61 9.10
N GLU A 29 5.48 -11.34 8.28
CA GLU A 29 4.83 -10.78 7.11
C GLU A 29 3.65 -9.90 7.54
N ILE A 30 3.64 -8.68 7.02
CA ILE A 30 2.60 -7.68 7.23
C ILE A 30 2.04 -7.32 5.87
N ARG A 31 0.74 -7.51 5.71
CA ARG A 31 0.02 -7.25 4.47
C ARG A 31 -0.57 -5.86 4.52
N PHE A 32 -0.25 -5.07 3.51
CA PHE A 32 -0.74 -3.73 3.33
C PHE A 32 -1.64 -3.65 2.11
N LEU A 33 -2.70 -2.87 2.24
CA LEU A 33 -3.67 -2.64 1.17
C LEU A 33 -3.82 -1.13 0.96
N VAL A 34 -3.41 -0.64 -0.21
CA VAL A 34 -3.53 0.78 -0.57
C VAL A 34 -4.70 0.94 -1.53
N GLU A 35 -5.69 1.73 -1.14
CA GLU A 35 -6.79 2.02 -2.05
C GLU A 35 -6.31 2.88 -3.22
N ALA A 36 -6.81 2.61 -4.45
CA ALA A 36 -6.46 3.45 -5.61
C ALA A 36 -6.88 4.92 -5.41
N ALA A 37 -7.92 5.15 -4.62
CA ALA A 37 -8.33 6.48 -4.19
C ALA A 37 -7.24 7.21 -3.37
N ALA A 38 -6.42 6.47 -2.61
CA ALA A 38 -5.29 7.03 -1.85
C ALA A 38 -4.11 7.41 -2.74
N LEU A 39 -3.97 6.77 -3.90
CA LEU A 39 -2.94 7.07 -4.90
C LEU A 39 -3.28 8.30 -5.76
N GLY A 40 -4.34 9.04 -5.44
CA GLY A 40 -4.76 10.21 -6.21
C GLY A 40 -5.39 9.88 -7.56
N GLN A 41 -5.61 8.59 -7.87
CA GLN A 41 -6.44 8.20 -9.00
C GLN A 41 -7.90 8.38 -8.59
N SER A 42 -8.40 9.61 -8.73
CA SER A 42 -9.83 9.93 -8.69
C SER A 42 -10.57 9.29 -9.88
N ALA A 43 -10.57 7.96 -9.97
CA ALA A 43 -11.50 7.17 -10.77
C ALA A 43 -11.17 5.68 -10.59
N ALA A 44 -11.66 5.09 -9.49
CA ALA A 44 -11.80 3.64 -9.38
C ALA A 44 -12.54 3.01 -10.61
N ALA A 45 -13.27 3.82 -11.38
CA ALA A 45 -13.95 3.43 -12.61
C ALA A 45 -12.99 3.09 -13.78
N ASN A 46 -11.88 3.83 -13.97
CA ASN A 46 -11.01 3.72 -15.15
C ASN A 46 -9.53 3.45 -14.83
N ALA A 47 -9.21 3.26 -13.55
CA ALA A 47 -7.87 2.91 -13.11
C ALA A 47 -7.47 1.52 -13.66
N SER A 48 -6.72 1.51 -14.77
CA SER A 48 -6.10 0.30 -15.30
C SER A 48 -5.11 -0.24 -14.26
N GLU A 49 -5.06 -1.56 -14.08
CA GLU A 49 -4.11 -2.22 -13.18
C GLU A 49 -2.70 -1.66 -13.35
N LEU A 50 -2.23 -1.55 -14.60
CA LEU A 50 -0.90 -1.05 -14.92
C LEU A 50 -0.69 0.40 -14.45
N ALA A 51 -1.71 1.25 -14.62
CA ALA A 51 -1.66 2.64 -14.19
C ALA A 51 -1.62 2.75 -12.65
N CYS A 52 -2.41 1.93 -11.94
CA CYS A 52 -2.34 1.81 -10.48
C CYS A 52 -0.97 1.36 -9.99
N LEU A 53 -0.42 0.31 -10.61
CA LEU A 53 0.89 -0.22 -10.23
C LEU A 53 2.02 0.78 -10.51
N ASN A 54 1.96 1.52 -11.61
CA ASN A 54 2.93 2.58 -11.92
C ASN A 54 2.80 3.77 -10.96
N ALA A 55 1.58 4.22 -10.65
CA ALA A 55 1.37 5.27 -9.67
C ALA A 55 1.85 4.85 -8.27
N PHE A 56 1.61 3.60 -7.90
CA PHE A 56 2.15 3.01 -6.68
C PHE A 56 3.68 2.99 -6.67
N ASP A 57 4.32 2.59 -7.78
CA ASP A 57 5.79 2.57 -7.87
C ASP A 57 6.39 3.97 -7.78
N ALA A 58 5.75 4.96 -8.43
CA ALA A 58 6.15 6.36 -8.36
C ALA A 58 5.99 6.95 -6.93
N ALA A 59 4.91 6.60 -6.23
CA ALA A 59 4.62 7.05 -4.86
C ALA A 59 5.16 6.08 -3.78
N ARG A 60 6.00 5.11 -4.16
CA ARG A 60 6.37 3.98 -3.28
C ARG A 60 7.00 4.43 -1.98
N SER A 61 7.90 5.40 -2.00
CA SER A 61 8.56 5.89 -0.78
C SER A 61 7.53 6.43 0.21
N THR A 62 6.61 7.27 -0.26
CA THR A 62 5.54 7.83 0.57
C THR A 62 4.60 6.74 1.11
N ILE A 63 4.30 5.72 0.31
CA ILE A 63 3.48 4.57 0.74
C ILE A 63 4.19 3.75 1.82
N GLN A 64 5.50 3.53 1.68
CA GLN A 64 6.29 2.82 2.69
C GLN A 64 6.37 3.59 4.00
N GLU A 65 6.51 4.91 3.94
CA GLU A 65 6.47 5.78 5.13
C GLU A 65 5.09 5.76 5.80
N ALA A 66 4.00 5.89 5.02
CA ALA A 66 2.64 5.78 5.52
C ALA A 66 2.38 4.39 6.13
N ALA A 67 2.87 3.32 5.50
CA ALA A 67 2.79 1.95 6.00
C ALA A 67 3.50 1.79 7.35
N ALA A 68 4.72 2.31 7.47
CA ALA A 68 5.49 2.27 8.70
C ALA A 68 4.79 3.07 9.82
N ARG A 69 4.24 4.24 9.51
CA ARG A 69 3.48 5.07 10.45
C ARG A 69 2.18 4.39 10.89
N ALA A 70 1.45 3.80 9.96
CA ALA A 70 0.23 3.07 10.24
C ALA A 70 0.50 1.82 11.08
N TYR A 71 1.57 1.08 10.79
CA TYR A 71 2.00 -0.06 11.60
C TYR A 71 2.43 0.34 13.01
N ALA A 72 3.14 1.45 13.15
CA ALA A 72 3.52 1.99 14.46
C ALA A 72 2.29 2.36 15.31
N ASN A 73 1.24 2.90 14.68
CA ASN A 73 -0.02 3.28 15.35
C ASN A 73 -0.97 2.09 15.57
N ARG A 74 -1.02 1.15 14.64
CA ARG A 74 -1.85 -0.06 14.68
C ARG A 74 -0.95 -1.29 14.51
N ARG A 75 -0.63 -1.93 15.62
CA ARG A 75 0.04 -3.24 15.60
C ARG A 75 -0.92 -4.27 15.01
N GLY A 76 -0.57 -4.82 13.85
CA GLY A 76 -1.32 -5.88 13.19
C GLY A 76 -0.66 -6.33 11.89
N ASN A 77 -1.10 -7.49 11.38
CA ASN A 77 -0.58 -8.09 10.16
C ASN A 77 -1.39 -7.72 8.90
N ASN A 78 -2.53 -7.03 9.06
CA ASN A 78 -3.35 -6.53 7.96
C ASN A 78 -3.64 -5.04 8.21
N LEU A 79 -3.06 -4.19 7.37
CA LEU A 79 -3.21 -2.74 7.45
C LEU A 79 -3.76 -2.20 6.12
N THR A 80 -4.81 -1.40 6.21
CA THR A 80 -5.36 -0.70 5.04
C THR A 80 -4.92 0.75 5.10
N LEU A 81 -4.21 1.21 4.07
CA LEU A 81 -3.79 2.57 3.88
C LEU A 81 -4.81 3.28 2.98
N THR A 82 -5.43 4.30 3.54
CA THR A 82 -6.43 5.12 2.86
C THR A 82 -5.83 6.49 2.56
N ALA A 83 -6.50 7.32 1.76
CA ALA A 83 -6.05 8.70 1.49
C ALA A 83 -5.77 9.53 2.76
N ARG A 84 -6.34 9.13 3.91
CA ARG A 84 -6.15 9.77 5.22
C ARG A 84 -4.77 9.48 5.82
N ASP A 85 -4.17 8.34 5.49
CA ASP A 85 -2.84 7.96 5.97
C ASP A 85 -1.71 8.70 5.23
N PHE A 86 -2.02 9.26 4.06
CA PHE A 86 -1.12 10.06 3.23
C PHE A 86 -1.19 11.57 3.49
N ARG A 87 -1.97 12.01 4.50
CA ARG A 87 -2.21 13.42 4.82
C ARG A 87 -1.39 13.93 6.00
#